data_AF-A0A7C7RYP7-F1
#
_entry.id   AF-A0A7C7RYP7-F1
#
_cell.length_a   1.000
_cell.length_b   1.000
_cell.length_c   1.000
_cell.angle_alpha   90.00
_cell.angle_beta   90.00
_cell.angle_gamma   90.00
#
_symmetry.space_group_name_H-M   'P 1'
#
loop_
_entity.id
_entity.type
_entity.pdbx_description
1 polymer ?
#
loop_
_entity_poly.entity_id
_entity_poly.type
_entity_poly.pdbx_seq_one_letter_code
_entity_poly.pdbx_strand_id
1 'polypeptide(L)'
;PLWPILFVTIACGAISGWHSLVSSSGTARQLEKEGDALFVGGGAMFLEMFLAVLSLLAAVVGAGSLAQYMEWGGRAGVFSNGLAVFLSHIGVPETFGQPYGAVFLTLMALTIMYLVVRFMRVASAEFLGDRIAVLRNVHVGSLVALVLSGILIWTGFWSRIWVLFGGANQLMASLALLIITLWLVSKGKNYWWSFIPFIFMFVTTIGALGITGYKSFTAVDFAAGAAAAVGNIIAGGLAVVLIVCALILAVDGVRAIVRAARREEVGAPAGR
;
A
#
# COMPACT_ATOMS: atom_id res chain seq x y z
N PRO A 1 1.10 1.63 19.54
CA PRO A 1 0.74 3.06 19.72
C PRO A 1 -0.11 3.51 18.53
N LEU A 2 -0.93 4.56 18.68
CA LEU A 2 -1.76 5.09 17.58
C LEU A 2 -0.86 5.61 16.45
N TRP A 3 0.00 6.59 16.72
CA TRP A 3 1.06 6.96 15.80
C TRP A 3 2.33 6.14 16.10
N PRO A 4 3.06 5.62 15.10
CA PRO A 4 2.79 5.68 13.66
C PRO A 4 1.98 4.48 13.10
N ILE A 5 1.66 3.47 13.91
CA ILE A 5 1.12 2.18 13.44
C ILE A 5 -0.25 2.30 12.77
N LEU A 6 -1.12 3.19 13.23
CA LEU A 6 -2.47 3.39 12.68
C LEU A 6 -2.41 3.76 11.19
N PHE A 7 -1.56 4.73 10.83
CA PHE A 7 -1.40 5.21 9.46
C PHE A 7 -0.86 4.14 8.50
N VAL A 8 -0.12 3.19 9.04
CA VAL A 8 0.41 2.05 8.27
C VAL A 8 -0.59 0.89 8.22
N THR A 9 -1.45 0.76 9.23
CA THR A 9 -2.48 -0.28 9.32
C THR A 9 -3.68 0.05 8.41
N ILE A 10 -4.14 1.30 8.42
CA ILE A 10 -5.21 1.81 7.56
C ILE A 10 -4.59 2.28 6.24
N ALA A 11 -3.76 1.44 5.61
CA ALA A 11 -2.88 1.80 4.49
C ALA A 11 -3.63 2.57 3.37
N CYS A 12 -4.36 1.89 2.50
CA CYS A 12 -5.03 2.53 1.37
C CYS A 12 -6.12 3.53 1.77
N GLY A 13 -6.69 3.41 2.98
CA GLY A 13 -7.66 4.36 3.52
C GLY A 13 -7.05 5.67 4.04
N ALA A 14 -5.76 5.68 4.37
CA ALA A 14 -5.03 6.90 4.80
C ALA A 14 -4.27 7.54 3.63
N ILE A 15 -3.44 6.77 2.92
CA ILE A 15 -2.74 7.15 1.69
C ILE A 15 -2.13 5.89 1.05
N SER A 16 -2.09 5.81 -0.28
CA SER A 16 -1.67 4.59 -0.97
C SER A 16 -0.58 4.79 -2.02
N GLY A 17 0.56 4.15 -1.79
CA GLY A 17 1.63 4.04 -2.79
C GLY A 17 1.25 3.11 -3.93
N TRP A 18 0.52 2.02 -3.65
CA TRP A 18 0.06 1.08 -4.67
C TRP A 18 -0.83 1.77 -5.71
N HIS A 19 -1.75 2.65 -5.30
CA HIS A 19 -2.56 3.42 -6.25
C HIS A 19 -1.73 4.31 -7.17
N SER A 20 -0.63 4.90 -6.69
CA SER A 20 0.28 5.69 -7.54
C SER A 20 1.01 4.84 -8.58
N LEU A 21 1.34 3.59 -8.23
CA LEU A 21 1.98 2.64 -9.14
C LEU A 21 0.98 2.12 -10.18
N VAL A 22 -0.22 1.73 -9.74
CA VAL A 22 -1.27 1.22 -10.63
C VAL A 22 -1.76 2.31 -11.59
N SER A 23 -1.94 3.53 -11.10
CA SER A 23 -2.43 4.64 -11.92
C SER A 23 -1.43 5.04 -13.00
N SER A 24 -0.13 5.05 -12.68
CA SER A 24 0.92 5.43 -13.65
C SER A 24 1.23 4.36 -14.70
N SER A 25 1.10 3.09 -14.36
CA SER A 25 1.46 1.97 -15.25
C SER A 25 0.27 1.36 -16.01
N GLY A 26 -0.92 1.37 -15.39
CA GLY A 26 -2.15 0.80 -15.94
C GLY A 26 -3.13 1.88 -16.39
N THR A 27 -3.72 2.58 -15.43
CA THR A 27 -4.82 3.52 -15.68
C THR A 27 -4.45 4.62 -16.66
N ALA A 28 -3.25 5.19 -16.56
CA ALA A 28 -2.78 6.26 -17.45
C ALA A 28 -2.77 5.85 -18.93
N ARG A 29 -2.57 4.56 -19.24
CA ARG A 29 -2.59 4.04 -20.61
C ARG A 29 -4.01 3.76 -21.13
N GLN A 30 -5.00 3.82 -20.25
CA GLN A 30 -6.42 3.58 -20.56
C GLN A 30 -7.20 4.90 -20.68
N LEU A 31 -6.58 6.04 -20.39
CA LEU A 31 -7.20 7.35 -20.59
C LEU A 31 -7.21 7.71 -22.07
N GLU A 32 -8.33 8.25 -22.57
CA GLU A 32 -8.45 8.70 -23.95
C GLU A 32 -7.73 10.04 -24.17
N LYS A 33 -7.70 10.90 -23.14
CA LYS A 33 -7.04 12.21 -23.16
C LYS A 33 -6.55 12.61 -21.77
N GLU A 34 -5.54 13.48 -21.72
CA GLU A 34 -4.92 13.95 -20.47
C GLU A 34 -5.93 14.64 -19.52
N GLY A 35 -6.94 15.31 -20.08
CA GLY A 35 -7.99 15.96 -19.29
C GLY A 35 -8.80 15.00 -18.40
N ASP A 36 -8.83 13.71 -18.74
CA ASP A 36 -9.56 12.70 -17.96
C ASP A 36 -8.79 12.25 -16.72
N ALA A 37 -7.49 12.55 -16.63
CA ALA A 37 -6.63 12.09 -15.54
C ALA A 37 -7.11 12.57 -14.16
N LEU A 38 -7.61 13.80 -14.08
CA LEU A 38 -8.12 14.35 -12.82
C LEU A 38 -9.43 13.67 -12.40
N PHE A 39 -10.37 13.50 -13.33
CA PHE A 39 -11.65 12.86 -13.03
C PHE A 39 -11.47 11.39 -12.66
N VAL A 40 -10.69 10.64 -13.44
CA VAL A 40 -10.47 9.21 -13.19
C VAL A 40 -9.61 9.00 -11.95
N GLY A 41 -8.44 9.64 -11.86
CA GLY A 41 -7.53 9.47 -10.74
C GLY A 41 -8.05 10.09 -9.45
N GLY A 42 -8.42 11.37 -9.48
CA GLY A 42 -8.96 12.10 -8.34
C GLY A 42 -10.31 11.55 -7.89
N GLY A 43 -11.23 11.30 -8.83
CA GLY A 43 -12.54 10.72 -8.53
C GLY A 43 -12.46 9.34 -7.90
N ALA A 44 -11.57 8.46 -8.37
CA ALA A 44 -11.34 7.16 -7.75
C ALA A 44 -10.87 7.27 -6.29
N MET A 45 -10.00 8.24 -5.98
CA MET A 45 -9.53 8.46 -4.61
C MET A 45 -10.64 8.96 -3.67
N PHE A 46 -11.56 9.80 -4.17
CA PHE A 46 -12.74 10.20 -3.38
C PHE A 46 -13.69 9.04 -3.11
N LEU A 47 -13.91 8.14 -4.09
CA LEU A 47 -14.73 6.95 -3.90
C LEU A 47 -14.08 5.96 -2.91
N GLU A 48 -12.75 5.79 -2.97
CA GLU A 48 -12.00 4.97 -2.01
C GLU A 48 -12.10 5.55 -0.60
N MET A 49 -12.00 6.88 -0.44
CA MET A 49 -12.20 7.55 0.85
C MET A 49 -13.61 7.28 1.40
N PHE A 50 -14.64 7.39 0.55
CA PHE A 50 -16.00 7.10 0.93
C PHE A 50 -16.17 5.64 1.38
N LEU A 51 -15.61 4.68 0.64
CA LEU A 51 -15.60 3.26 1.01
C LEU A 51 -14.86 3.01 2.33
N ALA A 52 -13.74 3.69 2.57
CA ALA A 52 -12.96 3.58 3.80
C ALA A 52 -13.77 4.06 5.02
N VAL A 53 -14.48 5.19 4.89
CA VAL A 53 -15.38 5.71 5.93
C VAL A 53 -16.53 4.74 6.20
N LEU A 54 -17.19 4.24 5.16
CA LEU A 54 -18.26 3.24 5.32
C LEU A 54 -17.76 1.95 5.99
N SER A 55 -16.56 1.48 5.62
CA SER A 55 -15.94 0.30 6.23
C SER A 55 -15.64 0.52 7.72
N LEU A 56 -15.18 1.71 8.08
CA LEU A 56 -14.95 2.08 9.49
C LEU A 56 -16.27 2.14 10.27
N LEU A 57 -17.32 2.72 9.70
CA LEU A 57 -18.65 2.77 10.32
C LEU A 57 -19.24 1.36 10.47
N ALA A 58 -19.15 0.51 9.44
CA ALA A 58 -19.54 -0.90 9.51
C ALA A 58 -18.82 -1.62 10.66
N ALA A 59 -17.52 -1.39 10.80
CA ALA A 59 -16.72 -2.01 11.85
C ALA A 59 -17.05 -1.50 13.27
N VAL A 60 -17.30 -0.20 13.44
CA VAL A 60 -17.46 0.42 14.77
C VAL A 60 -18.91 0.52 15.19
N VAL A 61 -19.74 1.16 14.36
CA VAL A 61 -21.16 1.37 14.65
C VAL A 61 -21.95 0.09 14.43
N GLY A 62 -21.65 -0.65 13.36
CA GLY A 62 -22.32 -1.93 13.08
C GLY A 62 -22.12 -2.92 14.22
N ALA A 63 -20.90 -3.02 14.76
CA ALA A 63 -20.63 -3.89 15.91
C ALA A 63 -21.30 -3.38 17.20
N GLY A 64 -21.43 -2.07 17.39
CA GLY A 64 -22.07 -1.44 18.55
C GLY A 64 -21.32 -1.62 19.88
N SER A 65 -20.41 -2.59 20.00
CA SER A 65 -19.54 -2.81 21.16
C SER A 65 -18.23 -3.49 20.77
N LEU A 66 -17.21 -3.34 21.60
CA LEU A 66 -15.92 -4.02 21.41
C LEU A 66 -16.06 -5.55 21.53
N ALA A 67 -16.95 -6.04 22.40
CA ALA A 67 -17.19 -7.46 22.56
C ALA A 67 -17.75 -8.08 21.27
N GLN A 68 -18.76 -7.44 20.68
CA GLN A 68 -19.37 -7.86 19.42
C GLN A 68 -18.37 -7.82 18.26
N TYR A 69 -17.54 -6.77 18.19
CA TYR A 69 -16.47 -6.67 17.20
C TYR A 69 -15.51 -7.86 17.25
N MET A 70 -15.13 -8.29 18.46
CA MET A 70 -14.23 -9.43 18.65
C MET A 70 -14.91 -10.77 18.34
N GLU A 71 -16.20 -10.89 18.65
CA GLU A 71 -17.01 -12.08 18.35
C GLU A 71 -17.17 -12.31 16.84
N TRP A 72 -17.32 -11.25 16.06
CA TRP A 72 -17.49 -11.33 14.60
C TRP A 72 -16.30 -11.90 13.83
N GLY A 73 -15.16 -12.15 14.49
CA GLY A 73 -14.12 -13.02 13.96
C GLY A 73 -13.42 -12.46 12.73
N GLY A 74 -12.34 -11.69 12.96
CA GLY A 74 -11.44 -11.23 11.90
C GLY A 74 -12.04 -10.16 10.97
N ARG A 75 -11.19 -9.62 10.08
CA ARG A 75 -11.51 -8.43 9.27
C ARG A 75 -12.70 -8.64 8.32
N ALA A 76 -12.80 -9.84 7.75
CA ALA A 76 -13.85 -10.19 6.79
C ALA A 76 -15.22 -10.34 7.45
N GLY A 77 -15.28 -11.00 8.61
CA GLY A 77 -16.51 -11.17 9.38
C GLY A 77 -17.02 -9.83 9.90
N VAL A 78 -16.13 -9.00 10.46
CA VAL A 78 -16.48 -7.65 10.92
C VAL A 78 -17.09 -6.81 9.79
N PHE A 79 -16.49 -6.80 8.61
CA PHE A 79 -17.03 -6.05 7.47
C PHE A 79 -18.40 -6.58 7.03
N SER A 80 -18.53 -7.90 6.88
CA SER A 80 -19.75 -8.53 6.33
C SER A 80 -20.94 -8.40 7.28
N ASN A 81 -20.72 -8.63 8.58
CA ASN A 81 -21.75 -8.47 9.61
C ASN A 81 -22.10 -6.99 9.80
N GLY A 82 -21.09 -6.11 9.85
CA GLY A 82 -21.32 -4.67 9.95
C GLY A 82 -22.14 -4.13 8.78
N LEU A 83 -21.82 -4.54 7.54
CA LEU A 83 -22.59 -4.17 6.37
C LEU A 83 -24.04 -4.70 6.44
N ALA A 84 -24.25 -5.91 6.94
CA ALA A 84 -25.58 -6.49 7.10
C ALA A 84 -26.45 -5.63 8.04
N VAL A 85 -25.90 -5.17 9.16
CA VAL A 85 -26.58 -4.26 10.10
C VAL A 85 -26.94 -2.94 9.42
N PHE A 86 -26.04 -2.36 8.62
CA PHE A 86 -26.36 -1.13 7.88
C PHE A 86 -27.46 -1.34 6.85
N LEU A 87 -27.44 -2.47 6.14
CA LEU A 87 -28.45 -2.83 5.15
C LEU A 87 -29.83 -3.06 5.80
N SER A 88 -29.88 -3.55 7.04
CA SER A 88 -31.15 -3.74 7.76
C SER A 88 -31.88 -2.43 8.04
N HIS A 89 -31.16 -1.32 8.23
CA HIS A 89 -31.75 0.01 8.38
C HIS A 89 -32.44 0.55 7.12
N ILE A 90 -32.10 0.03 5.93
CA ILE A 90 -32.77 0.37 4.67
C ILE A 90 -33.75 -0.72 4.20
N GLY A 91 -34.11 -1.64 5.09
CA GLY A 91 -35.12 -2.67 4.83
C GLY A 91 -34.59 -3.97 4.22
N VAL A 92 -33.27 -4.16 4.13
CA VAL A 92 -32.67 -5.40 3.61
C VAL A 92 -32.36 -6.35 4.77
N PRO A 93 -32.92 -7.57 4.80
CA PRO A 93 -32.68 -8.52 5.90
C PRO A 93 -31.20 -8.85 6.08
N GLU A 94 -30.75 -8.98 7.33
CA GLU A 94 -29.35 -9.32 7.65
C GLU A 94 -28.95 -10.70 7.10
N THR A 95 -29.90 -11.63 7.02
CA THR A 95 -29.74 -12.95 6.40
C THR A 95 -29.33 -12.88 4.93
N PHE A 96 -29.65 -11.78 4.24
CA PHE A 96 -29.18 -11.48 2.89
C PHE A 96 -27.95 -10.56 2.89
N GLY A 97 -27.94 -9.55 3.78
CA GLY A 97 -26.85 -8.57 3.85
C GLY A 97 -25.48 -9.18 4.18
N GLN A 98 -25.45 -10.20 5.04
CA GLN A 98 -24.23 -10.88 5.45
C GLN A 98 -23.54 -11.64 4.30
N PRO A 99 -24.21 -12.55 3.56
CA PRO A 99 -23.61 -13.19 2.40
C PRO A 99 -23.30 -12.19 1.28
N TYR A 100 -24.10 -11.13 1.12
CA TYR A 100 -23.80 -10.06 0.17
C TYR A 100 -22.46 -9.37 0.48
N GLY A 101 -22.22 -9.00 1.74
CA GLY A 101 -20.95 -8.40 2.17
C GLY A 101 -19.76 -9.34 2.00
N ALA A 102 -19.95 -10.62 2.28
CA ALA A 102 -18.90 -11.64 2.10
C ALA A 102 -18.53 -11.82 0.61
N VAL A 103 -19.53 -11.87 -0.28
CA VAL A 103 -19.32 -11.93 -1.73
C VAL A 103 -18.62 -10.66 -2.23
N PHE A 104 -19.07 -9.48 -1.80
CA PHE A 104 -18.42 -8.21 -2.15
C PHE A 104 -16.92 -8.22 -1.80
N LEU A 105 -16.58 -8.60 -0.57
CA LEU A 105 -15.19 -8.65 -0.13
C LEU A 105 -14.38 -9.68 -0.92
N THR A 106 -14.98 -10.83 -1.23
CA THR A 106 -14.34 -11.90 -2.02
C THR A 106 -14.06 -11.43 -3.45
N LEU A 107 -15.02 -10.77 -4.10
CA LEU A 107 -14.85 -10.23 -5.45
C LEU A 107 -13.79 -9.12 -5.49
N MET A 108 -13.76 -8.25 -4.47
CA MET A 108 -12.71 -7.24 -4.33
C MET A 108 -11.33 -7.89 -4.19
N ALA A 109 -11.20 -8.91 -3.33
CA ALA A 109 -9.95 -9.65 -3.15
C ALA A 109 -9.50 -10.35 -4.43
N LEU A 110 -10.42 -11.00 -5.17
CA LEU A 110 -10.12 -11.64 -6.46
C LEU A 110 -9.65 -10.62 -7.50
N THR A 111 -10.27 -9.45 -7.54
CA THR A 111 -9.89 -8.37 -8.46
C THR A 111 -8.48 -7.87 -8.15
N ILE A 112 -8.17 -7.64 -6.87
CA ILE A 112 -6.82 -7.26 -6.43
C ILE A 112 -5.82 -8.36 -6.80
N MET A 113 -6.15 -9.63 -6.59
CA MET A 113 -5.29 -10.76 -6.94
C MET A 113 -4.95 -10.77 -8.44
N TYR A 114 -5.92 -10.56 -9.33
CA TYR A 114 -5.66 -10.47 -10.77
C TYR A 114 -4.73 -9.31 -11.13
N LEU A 115 -4.89 -8.16 -10.46
CA LEU A 115 -3.98 -7.03 -10.63
C LEU A 115 -2.56 -7.37 -10.15
N VAL A 116 -2.42 -8.01 -8.99
CA VAL A 116 -1.09 -8.41 -8.45
C VAL A 116 -0.37 -9.36 -9.39
N VAL A 117 -1.05 -10.39 -9.92
CA VAL A 117 -0.43 -11.32 -10.89
C VAL A 117 0.00 -10.57 -12.17
N ARG A 118 -0.81 -9.60 -12.62
CA ARG A 118 -0.47 -8.73 -13.75
C ARG A 118 0.76 -7.87 -13.45
N PHE A 119 0.91 -7.34 -12.25
CA PHE A 119 2.07 -6.55 -11.86
C PHE A 119 3.33 -7.39 -11.68
N MET A 120 3.20 -8.58 -11.07
CA MET A 120 4.32 -9.50 -10.88
C MET A 120 4.96 -9.92 -12.21
N ARG A 121 4.17 -10.14 -13.27
CA ARG A 121 4.73 -10.42 -14.60
C ARG A 121 5.46 -9.21 -15.20
N VAL A 122 4.96 -7.98 -15.00
CA VAL A 122 5.61 -6.76 -15.50
C VAL A 122 6.92 -6.54 -14.75
N ALA A 123 6.90 -6.64 -13.43
CA ALA A 123 8.08 -6.53 -12.59
C ALA A 123 9.14 -7.60 -12.93
N SER A 124 8.72 -8.85 -13.18
CA SER A 124 9.64 -9.93 -13.58
C SER A 124 10.30 -9.66 -14.94
N ALA A 125 9.53 -9.15 -15.90
CA ALA A 125 10.04 -8.78 -17.22
C ALA A 125 10.98 -7.57 -17.15
N GLU A 126 10.69 -6.58 -16.31
CA GLU A 126 11.55 -5.38 -16.14
C GLU A 126 12.82 -5.68 -15.34
N PHE A 127 12.75 -6.52 -14.30
CA PHE A 127 13.89 -6.78 -13.42
C PHE A 127 14.88 -7.81 -13.99
N LEU A 128 14.38 -8.84 -14.68
CA LEU A 128 15.19 -9.97 -15.15
C LEU A 128 15.05 -10.26 -16.64
N GLY A 129 14.14 -9.60 -17.35
CA GLY A 129 13.88 -9.90 -18.77
C GLY A 129 15.06 -9.62 -19.69
N ASP A 130 15.93 -8.68 -19.33
CA ASP A 130 17.16 -8.38 -20.09
C ASP A 130 18.23 -9.49 -19.93
N ARG A 131 18.23 -10.22 -18.81
CA ARG A 131 19.17 -11.33 -18.55
C ARG A 131 18.59 -12.69 -18.93
N ILE A 132 17.29 -12.88 -18.78
CA ILE A 132 16.58 -14.14 -19.01
C ILE A 132 15.40 -13.85 -19.93
N ALA A 133 15.60 -14.04 -21.24
CA ALA A 133 14.59 -13.75 -22.26
C ALA A 133 13.25 -14.48 -22.03
N VAL A 134 13.28 -15.65 -21.39
CA VAL A 134 12.08 -16.44 -21.04
C VAL A 134 11.16 -15.68 -20.07
N LEU A 135 11.70 -14.84 -19.19
CA LEU A 135 10.90 -14.03 -18.25
C LEU A 135 10.17 -12.85 -18.91
N ARG A 136 10.48 -12.54 -20.19
CA ARG A 136 9.67 -11.60 -20.98
C ARG A 136 8.36 -12.24 -21.47
N ASN A 137 8.23 -13.56 -21.44
CA ASN A 137 7.01 -14.25 -21.82
C ASN A 137 5.95 -14.10 -20.71
N VAL A 138 4.76 -13.61 -21.10
CA VAL A 138 3.62 -13.37 -20.20
C VAL A 138 3.21 -14.62 -19.44
N HIS A 139 3.17 -15.79 -20.09
CA HIS A 139 2.73 -17.03 -19.45
C HIS A 139 3.75 -17.52 -18.42
N VAL A 140 5.04 -17.41 -18.74
CA VAL A 140 6.09 -17.85 -17.82
C VAL A 140 6.17 -16.92 -16.60
N GLY A 141 6.10 -15.60 -16.80
CA GLY A 141 6.05 -14.64 -15.70
C GLY A 141 4.85 -14.86 -14.78
N SER A 142 3.68 -15.15 -15.34
CA SER A 142 2.48 -15.49 -14.55
C SER A 142 2.64 -16.80 -13.79
N LEU A 143 3.22 -17.85 -14.41
CA LEU A 143 3.46 -19.12 -13.74
C LEU A 143 4.44 -18.95 -12.56
N VAL A 144 5.54 -18.23 -12.77
CA VAL A 144 6.52 -17.94 -11.71
C VAL A 144 5.85 -17.20 -10.55
N ALA A 145 5.04 -16.17 -10.84
CA ALA A 145 4.31 -15.44 -9.80
C ALA A 145 3.37 -16.37 -9.00
N LEU A 146 2.58 -17.19 -9.68
CA LEU A 146 1.64 -18.12 -9.04
C LEU A 146 2.35 -19.19 -8.20
N VAL A 147 3.46 -19.74 -8.69
CA VAL A 147 4.26 -20.74 -7.96
C VAL A 147 4.86 -20.11 -6.69
N LEU A 148 5.47 -18.93 -6.80
CA LEU A 148 6.02 -18.22 -5.64
C LEU A 148 4.93 -17.88 -4.62
N SER A 149 3.77 -17.38 -5.07
CA SER A 149 2.62 -17.14 -4.20
C SER A 149 2.11 -18.43 -3.54
N GLY A 150 2.03 -19.54 -4.30
CA GLY A 150 1.62 -20.84 -3.79
C GLY A 150 2.54 -21.35 -2.68
N ILE A 151 3.86 -21.22 -2.85
CA ILE A 151 4.85 -21.58 -1.83
C ILE A 151 4.67 -20.72 -0.57
N LEU A 152 4.46 -19.41 -0.72
CA LEU A 152 4.25 -18.50 0.42
C LEU A 152 2.97 -18.80 1.19
N ILE A 153 1.91 -19.19 0.50
CA ILE A 153 0.64 -19.61 1.10
C ILE A 153 0.82 -20.95 1.83
N TRP A 154 1.41 -21.95 1.18
CA TRP A 154 1.62 -23.28 1.75
C TRP A 154 2.49 -23.27 3.00
N THR A 155 3.54 -22.44 3.01
CA THR A 155 4.44 -22.28 4.17
C THR A 155 3.82 -21.43 5.29
N GLY A 156 2.68 -20.77 5.05
CA GLY A 156 2.08 -19.81 5.97
C GLY A 156 2.93 -18.58 6.23
N PHE A 157 4.02 -18.37 5.46
CA PHE A 157 4.93 -17.24 5.64
C PHE A 157 4.29 -15.91 5.26
N TRP A 158 3.26 -15.94 4.41
CA TRP A 158 2.50 -14.75 3.99
C TRP A 158 1.99 -13.90 5.16
N SER A 159 1.57 -14.52 6.28
CA SER A 159 1.01 -13.81 7.44
C SER A 159 2.04 -12.93 8.14
N ARG A 160 3.33 -13.28 8.04
CA ARG A 160 4.46 -12.53 8.60
C ARG A 160 4.87 -11.37 7.69
N ILE A 161 4.88 -11.58 6.37
CA ILE A 161 5.11 -10.52 5.39
C ILE A 161 3.98 -9.49 5.42
N TRP A 162 2.74 -9.93 5.65
CA TRP A 162 1.57 -9.05 5.67
C TRP A 162 1.70 -7.91 6.68
N VAL A 163 2.38 -8.13 7.81
CA VAL A 163 2.62 -7.08 8.82
C VAL A 163 3.50 -5.96 8.26
N LEU A 164 4.38 -6.25 7.30
CA LEU A 164 5.26 -5.28 6.64
C LEU A 164 4.62 -4.63 5.41
N PHE A 165 3.55 -5.22 4.86
CA PHE A 165 2.88 -4.72 3.66
C PHE A 165 2.50 -3.24 3.77
N GLY A 166 1.88 -2.86 4.90
CA GLY A 166 1.50 -1.47 5.14
C GLY A 166 2.71 -0.54 5.05
N GLY A 167 3.84 -0.93 5.64
CA GLY A 167 5.05 -0.10 5.66
C GLY A 167 5.66 0.05 4.27
N ALA A 168 5.73 -1.04 3.50
CA ALA A 168 6.19 -1.00 2.12
C ALA A 168 5.27 -0.12 1.24
N ASN A 169 3.95 -0.23 1.42
CA ASN A 169 2.98 0.61 0.70
C ASN A 169 3.15 2.10 1.03
N GLN A 170 3.35 2.45 2.30
CA GLN A 170 3.56 3.85 2.70
C GLN A 170 4.92 4.40 2.26
N LEU A 171 5.94 3.55 2.15
CA LEU A 171 7.22 3.95 1.58
C LEU A 171 7.05 4.37 0.11
N MET A 172 6.32 3.59 -0.70
CA MET A 172 6.00 3.97 -2.07
C MET A 172 5.14 5.24 -2.15
N ALA A 173 4.22 5.44 -1.20
CA ALA A 173 3.44 6.69 -1.12
C ALA A 173 4.35 7.89 -0.89
N SER A 174 5.32 7.78 0.03
CA SER A 174 6.31 8.84 0.27
C SER A 174 7.17 9.12 -0.97
N LEU A 175 7.55 8.07 -1.73
CA LEU A 175 8.29 8.23 -2.98
C LEU A 175 7.47 9.00 -4.02
N ALA A 176 6.19 8.65 -4.18
CA ALA A 176 5.31 9.36 -5.11
C ALA A 176 5.19 10.85 -4.75
N LEU A 177 5.02 11.18 -3.46
CA LEU A 177 4.97 12.56 -2.99
C LEU A 177 6.29 13.30 -3.22
N LEU A 178 7.43 12.64 -3.01
CA LEU A 178 8.76 13.20 -3.29
C LEU A 178 8.94 13.52 -4.78
N ILE A 179 8.51 12.62 -5.67
CA ILE A 179 8.56 12.84 -7.13
C ILE A 179 7.68 14.05 -7.50
N ILE A 180 6.49 14.17 -6.93
CA ILE A 180 5.61 15.32 -7.13
C ILE A 180 6.27 16.61 -6.63
N THR A 181 6.90 16.59 -5.45
CA THR A 181 7.67 17.72 -4.92
C THR A 181 8.77 18.15 -5.89
N LEU A 182 9.59 17.20 -6.35
CA LEU A 182 10.69 17.47 -7.29
C LEU A 182 10.19 18.05 -8.61
N TRP A 183 9.07 17.55 -9.11
CA TRP A 183 8.44 18.09 -10.32
C TRP A 183 7.96 19.53 -10.12
N LEU A 184 7.30 19.84 -9.01
CA LEU A 184 6.85 21.21 -8.69
C LEU A 184 8.03 22.18 -8.56
N VAL A 185 9.09 21.75 -7.87
CA VAL A 185 10.35 22.51 -7.78
C VAL A 185 10.91 22.78 -9.19
N SER A 186 10.97 21.76 -10.06
CA SER A 186 11.46 21.96 -11.44
C SER A 186 10.61 22.89 -12.31
N LYS A 187 9.38 23.19 -11.87
CA LYS A 187 8.44 24.10 -12.54
C LYS A 187 8.34 25.46 -11.85
N GLY A 188 9.14 25.73 -10.82
CA GLY A 188 9.06 26.95 -10.02
C GLY A 188 7.70 27.13 -9.32
N LYS A 189 6.95 26.04 -9.10
CA LYS A 189 5.62 26.07 -8.47
C LYS A 189 5.74 25.82 -6.97
N ASN A 190 4.77 26.34 -6.21
CA ASN A 190 4.68 26.05 -4.77
C ASN A 190 4.61 24.52 -4.54
N TYR A 191 5.62 23.97 -3.88
CA TYR A 191 5.80 22.53 -3.64
C TYR A 191 5.40 22.09 -2.22
N TRP A 192 5.16 23.03 -1.30
CA TRP A 192 4.95 22.77 0.13
C TRP A 192 3.78 21.82 0.41
N TRP A 193 2.72 21.86 -0.41
CA TRP A 193 1.54 21.00 -0.27
C TRP A 193 1.83 19.52 -0.56
N SER A 194 2.90 19.21 -1.29
CA SER A 194 3.36 17.83 -1.51
C SER A 194 4.49 17.44 -0.56
N PHE A 195 5.36 18.40 -0.21
CA PHE A 195 6.54 18.17 0.61
C PHE A 195 6.21 17.92 2.08
N ILE A 196 5.26 18.65 2.66
CA ILE A 196 4.86 18.45 4.07
C ILE A 196 4.25 17.04 4.25
N PRO A 197 3.28 16.59 3.43
CA PRO A 197 2.79 15.21 3.49
C PRO A 197 3.89 14.17 3.24
N PHE A 198 4.85 14.45 2.36
CA PHE A 198 5.99 13.57 2.12
C PHE A 198 6.78 13.34 3.42
N ILE A 199 7.22 14.41 4.09
CA ILE A 199 8.01 14.31 5.33
C ILE A 199 7.22 13.56 6.41
N PHE A 200 5.94 13.90 6.59
CA PHE A 200 5.09 13.23 7.56
C PHE A 200 5.01 11.72 7.27
N MET A 201 4.67 11.34 6.04
CA MET A 201 4.54 9.93 5.67
C MET A 201 5.87 9.19 5.72
N PHE A 202 6.98 9.84 5.38
CA PHE A 202 8.30 9.25 5.46
C PHE A 202 8.69 8.92 6.92
N VAL A 203 8.55 9.88 7.84
CA VAL A 203 8.83 9.70 9.26
C VAL A 203 7.90 8.65 9.87
N THR A 204 6.61 8.71 9.56
CA THR A 204 5.62 7.71 9.98
C THR A 204 6.00 6.31 9.51
N THR A 205 6.42 6.17 8.25
CA THR A 205 6.80 4.87 7.68
C THR A 205 8.04 4.30 8.37
N ILE A 206 9.09 5.11 8.57
CA ILE A 206 10.31 4.68 9.27
C ILE A 206 9.99 4.28 10.71
N GLY A 207 9.23 5.09 11.43
CA GLY A 207 8.84 4.80 12.81
C GLY A 207 8.02 3.51 12.92
N ALA A 208 7.08 3.29 12.00
CA ALA A 208 6.25 2.08 12.00
C ALA A 208 7.07 0.83 11.63
N LEU A 209 7.93 0.91 10.62
CA LEU A 209 8.84 -0.19 10.27
C LEU A 209 9.81 -0.49 11.42
N GLY A 210 10.31 0.54 12.11
CA GLY A 210 11.18 0.36 13.28
C GLY A 210 10.48 -0.38 14.42
N ILE A 211 9.26 0.03 14.77
CA ILE A 211 8.45 -0.65 15.80
C ILE A 211 8.11 -2.08 15.37
N THR A 212 7.66 -2.28 14.15
CA THR A 212 7.30 -3.60 13.62
C THR A 212 8.51 -4.52 13.53
N GLY A 213 9.65 -4.02 13.08
CA GLY A 213 10.91 -4.75 13.02
C GLY A 213 11.40 -5.14 14.42
N TYR A 214 11.40 -4.19 15.36
CA TYR A 214 11.75 -4.47 16.76
C TYR A 214 10.87 -5.57 17.36
N LYS A 215 9.54 -5.45 17.21
CA LYS A 215 8.59 -6.47 17.69
C LYS A 215 8.80 -7.82 17.03
N SER A 216 9.17 -7.83 15.75
CA SER A 216 9.47 -9.08 15.04
C SER A 216 10.71 -9.73 15.64
N PHE A 217 11.78 -8.99 15.89
CA PHE A 217 12.99 -9.53 16.51
C PHE A 217 12.80 -9.98 17.96
N THR A 218 12.04 -9.25 18.77
CA THR A 218 11.79 -9.65 20.17
C THR A 218 10.82 -10.81 20.29
N ALA A 219 10.02 -11.09 19.25
CA ALA A 219 9.15 -12.26 19.18
C ALA A 219 9.86 -13.52 18.65
N VAL A 220 11.19 -13.49 18.46
CA VAL A 220 11.96 -14.66 18.06
C VAL A 220 12.10 -15.60 19.26
N ASP A 221 11.31 -16.67 19.24
CA ASP A 221 11.37 -17.72 20.25
C ASP A 221 11.49 -19.09 19.56
N PHE A 222 12.67 -19.70 19.69
CA PHE A 222 12.94 -21.03 19.13
C PHE A 222 12.25 -22.15 19.92
N ALA A 223 11.88 -21.91 21.18
CA ALA A 223 11.11 -22.87 21.99
C ALA A 223 9.64 -22.95 21.54
N ALA A 224 9.08 -21.84 21.03
CA ALA A 224 7.75 -21.80 20.41
C ALA A 224 7.69 -22.40 19.00
N GLY A 225 8.84 -22.76 18.42
CA GLY A 225 8.96 -23.47 17.14
C GLY A 225 9.89 -22.78 16.14
N ALA A 226 10.78 -23.57 15.52
CA ALA A 226 11.80 -23.07 14.59
C ALA A 226 11.24 -22.27 13.41
N ALA A 227 10.11 -22.70 12.83
CA ALA A 227 9.49 -21.99 11.70
C ALA A 227 8.97 -20.59 12.09
N ALA A 228 8.47 -20.42 13.32
CA ALA A 228 8.01 -19.13 13.83
C ALA A 228 9.18 -18.19 14.11
N ALA A 229 10.23 -18.70 14.77
CA ALA A 229 11.46 -17.97 15.04
C ALA A 229 12.13 -17.46 13.76
N VAL A 230 12.37 -18.35 12.80
CA VAL A 230 12.96 -17.99 11.49
C VAL A 230 12.10 -16.96 10.76
N GLY A 231 10.78 -17.14 10.79
CA GLY A 231 9.89 -16.20 10.12
C GLY A 231 9.94 -14.79 10.72
N ASN A 232 10.07 -14.68 12.04
CA ASN A 232 10.20 -13.43 12.76
C ASN A 232 11.56 -12.74 12.51
N ILE A 233 12.64 -13.52 12.39
CA ILE A 233 13.96 -13.01 11.97
C ILE A 233 13.89 -12.41 10.56
N ILE A 234 13.27 -13.13 9.61
CA ILE A 234 13.16 -12.65 8.22
C ILE A 234 12.30 -11.38 8.16
N ALA A 235 11.17 -11.34 8.89
CA ALA A 235 10.32 -10.15 8.94
C ALA A 235 11.06 -8.94 9.53
N GLY A 236 11.79 -9.12 10.63
CA GLY A 236 12.64 -8.08 11.21
C GLY A 236 13.72 -7.61 10.23
N GLY A 237 14.39 -8.55 9.55
CA GLY A 237 15.41 -8.25 8.55
C GLY A 237 14.86 -7.46 7.35
N LEU A 238 13.69 -7.85 6.83
CA LEU A 238 13.00 -7.12 5.76
C LEU A 238 12.62 -5.70 6.20
N ALA A 239 12.18 -5.51 7.44
CA ALA A 239 11.89 -4.17 7.97
C ALA A 239 13.15 -3.29 7.96
N VAL A 240 14.31 -3.83 8.37
CA VAL A 240 15.59 -3.12 8.32
C VAL A 240 15.97 -2.77 6.89
N VAL A 241 15.86 -3.71 5.95
CA VAL A 241 16.11 -3.46 4.53
C VAL A 241 15.24 -2.32 4.00
N LEU A 242 13.94 -2.34 4.31
CA LEU A 242 13.02 -1.28 3.88
C LEU A 242 13.39 0.09 4.48
N ILE A 243 13.83 0.14 5.74
CA ILE A 243 14.32 1.38 6.37
C ILE A 243 15.59 1.88 5.67
N VAL A 244 16.54 1.00 5.38
CA VAL A 244 17.76 1.37 4.66
C VAL A 244 17.42 1.91 3.28
N CYS A 245 16.55 1.23 2.53
CA CYS A 245 16.06 1.72 1.24
C CYS A 245 15.39 3.09 1.36
N ALA A 246 14.59 3.31 2.41
CA ALA A 246 13.97 4.61 2.68
C ALA A 246 15.02 5.71 2.92
N LEU A 247 16.05 5.43 3.71
CA LEU A 247 17.12 6.39 4.00
C LEU A 247 17.94 6.73 2.75
N ILE A 248 18.28 5.72 1.94
CA ILE A 248 18.95 5.93 0.63
C ILE A 248 18.07 6.84 -0.23
N LEU A 249 16.77 6.55 -0.32
CA LEU A 249 15.85 7.35 -1.08
C LEU A 249 15.76 8.81 -0.59
N ALA A 250 15.77 9.03 0.72
CA ALA A 250 15.79 10.39 1.27
C ALA A 250 17.06 11.15 0.89
N VAL A 251 18.23 10.49 0.94
CA VAL A 251 19.50 11.08 0.51
C VAL A 251 19.45 11.47 -0.97
N ASP A 252 18.95 10.58 -1.83
CA ASP A 252 18.83 10.84 -3.26
C ASP A 252 17.79 11.93 -3.55
N GLY A 253 16.68 11.96 -2.81
CA GLY A 253 15.68 13.01 -2.84
C GLY A 253 16.26 14.39 -2.52
N VAL A 254 16.98 14.51 -1.41
CA VAL A 254 17.65 15.76 -1.01
C VAL A 254 18.66 16.19 -2.07
N ARG A 255 19.48 15.27 -2.58
CA ARG A 255 20.44 15.56 -3.65
C ARG A 255 19.75 16.06 -4.92
N ALA A 256 18.60 15.48 -5.28
CA ALA A 256 17.81 15.90 -6.43
C ALA A 256 17.22 17.31 -6.23
N ILE A 257 16.69 17.63 -5.05
CA ILE A 257 16.19 18.98 -4.71
C ILE A 257 17.31 20.01 -4.81
N VAL A 258 18.47 19.73 -4.21
CA VAL A 258 19.63 20.64 -4.25
C VAL A 258 20.12 20.85 -5.69
N ARG A 259 20.13 19.82 -6.52
CA ARG A 259 20.47 19.95 -7.96
C ARG A 259 19.45 20.78 -8.73
N ALA A 260 18.17 20.63 -8.44
CA ALA A 260 17.11 21.40 -9.07
C ALA A 260 17.19 22.89 -8.70
N ALA A 261 17.37 23.21 -7.42
CA ALA A 261 17.55 24.58 -6.95
C ALA A 261 18.77 25.27 -7.60
N ARG A 262 19.90 24.57 -7.71
CA ARG A 262 21.10 25.09 -8.40
C ARG A 262 20.88 25.34 -9.89
N ARG A 263 19.97 24.61 -10.56
CA ARG A 263 19.65 24.86 -11.98
C ARG A 263 18.79 26.11 -12.16
N GLU A 264 17.90 26.43 -11.21
CA GLU A 264 17.17 27.69 -11.23
C GLU A 264 18.11 28.89 -11.01
N GLU A 265 19.11 28.77 -10.12
CA GLU A 265 20.12 29.83 -9.91
C GLU A 265 20.98 30.10 -11.17
N VAL A 266 21.27 29.08 -11.98
CA VAL A 266 22.07 29.21 -13.21
C VAL A 266 21.21 29.63 -14.42
N GLY A 267 19.90 29.35 -14.38
CA GLY A 267 18.95 29.66 -15.46
C GLY A 267 18.18 30.98 -15.29
N ALA A 268 18.31 31.65 -14.15
CA ALA A 268 17.72 32.97 -13.94
C ALA A 268 18.38 34.00 -14.89
N PRO A 269 17.64 34.70 -15.75
CA PRO A 269 18.20 35.81 -16.50
C PRO A 269 18.67 36.86 -15.49
N ALA A 270 19.93 37.30 -15.64
CA ALA A 270 20.45 38.43 -14.90
C ALA A 270 19.60 39.68 -15.21
N GLY A 271 18.74 40.07 -14.28
CA GLY A 271 18.11 41.39 -14.21
C GLY A 271 17.03 41.70 -15.25
N ARG A 272 15.84 42.02 -14.75
CA ARG A 272 15.10 43.23 -15.15
C ARG A 272 14.42 43.81 -13.92
#